data_AF-A0A914F2A6-F1
#
_entry.id   AF-A0A914F2A6-F1
#
_cell.length_a   1.000
_cell.length_b   1.000
_cell.length_c   1.000
_cell.angle_alpha   90.00
_cell.angle_beta   90.00
_cell.angle_gamma   90.00
#
_symmetry.space_group_name_H-M   'P 1'
#
loop_
_entity.id
_entity.type
_entity.pdbx_description
1 polymer ?
#
loop_
_entity_poly.entity_id
_entity_poly.type
_entity_poly.pdbx_seq_one_letter_code
_entity_poly.pdbx_strand_id
1 'polypeptide(L)'
;MRMWLRQHKRVLALPWKQNIKRSEKSNTIDVLVSGVLGNEISSEQWSQHFTDSVEPFTAEERREWLSTMSDVALSSDAFFPFKDNIDCANQFGVKYIVSPGGSTRDDEIIEACDEYDMVLIHSGLRLFHH
;
A
#
# COMPACT_ATOMS: atom_id res chain seq x y z
N MET A 1 0.12 -0.33 -0.21
CA MET A 1 0.43 -1.51 0.65
C MET A 1 1.83 -1.51 1.24
N ARG A 2 2.90 -1.68 0.44
CA ARG A 2 4.29 -1.80 0.97
C ARG A 2 4.70 -0.62 1.85
N MET A 3 4.40 0.60 1.41
CA MET A 3 4.70 1.82 2.17
C MET A 3 4.07 1.81 3.56
N TRP A 4 2.81 1.37 3.69
CA TRP A 4 2.12 1.28 4.97
C TRP A 4 2.70 0.20 5.89
N LEU A 5 3.06 -0.96 5.34
CA LEU A 5 3.74 -2.02 6.11
C LEU A 5 5.10 -1.57 6.67
N ARG A 6 5.79 -0.62 6.01
CA ARG A 6 7.03 -0.05 6.56
C ARG A 6 6.82 0.75 7.84
N GLN A 7 5.60 1.20 8.11
CA GLN A 7 5.22 1.89 9.35
C GLN A 7 4.84 0.92 10.48
N HIS A 8 4.84 -0.39 10.22
CA HIS A 8 4.51 -1.40 11.24
C HIS A 8 5.49 -1.31 12.42
N LYS A 9 4.98 -1.46 13.66
CA LYS A 9 5.77 -1.36 14.89
C LYS A 9 7.04 -2.22 14.87
N ARG A 10 6.94 -3.45 14.37
CA ARG A 10 8.09 -4.36 14.20
C ARG A 10 9.14 -3.85 13.23
N VAL A 11 8.75 -3.17 12.14
CA VAL A 11 9.69 -2.60 11.17
C VAL A 11 10.40 -1.39 11.76
N LEU A 12 9.67 -0.54 12.49
CA LEU A 12 10.23 0.62 13.17
C LEU A 12 11.17 0.22 14.32
N ALA A 13 10.91 -0.91 14.98
CA ALA A 13 11.68 -1.44 16.11
C ALA A 13 12.66 -2.55 15.71
N LEU A 14 13.10 -2.62 14.44
CA LEU A 14 14.02 -3.67 13.99
C LEU A 14 15.37 -3.61 14.74
N PRO A 15 15.86 -4.74 15.27
CA PRO A 15 17.06 -4.79 16.08
C PRO A 15 18.32 -4.82 15.21
N TRP A 16 18.66 -3.69 14.59
CA TRP A 16 19.82 -3.57 13.69
C TRP A 16 21.15 -3.75 14.41
N LYS A 17 22.12 -4.43 13.78
CA LYS A 17 23.52 -4.35 14.23
C LYS A 17 24.11 -2.95 14.00
N GLN A 18 25.09 -2.56 14.82
CA GLN A 18 25.65 -1.19 14.85
C GLN A 18 26.23 -0.71 13.51
N ASN A 19 26.74 -1.60 12.65
CA ASN A 19 27.50 -1.23 11.43
C ASN A 19 26.72 -1.39 10.11
N ILE A 20 25.40 -1.48 10.14
CA ILE A 20 24.59 -1.63 8.92
C ILE A 20 24.36 -0.29 8.24
N LYS A 21 24.68 -0.19 6.95
CA LYS A 21 24.50 1.04 6.16
C LYS A 21 23.02 1.33 5.94
N ARG A 22 22.67 2.60 5.77
CA ARG A 22 21.27 3.03 5.52
C ARG A 22 20.67 2.35 4.28
N SER A 23 21.44 2.18 3.20
CA SER A 23 21.00 1.51 1.98
C SER A 23 20.65 0.05 2.23
N GLU A 24 21.48 -0.67 3.00
CA GLU A 24 21.24 -2.06 3.39
C GLU A 24 19.98 -2.16 4.24
N LYS A 25 19.80 -1.28 5.24
CA LYS A 25 18.57 -1.23 6.05
C LYS A 25 17.32 -1.08 5.18
N SER A 26 17.35 -0.19 4.18
CA SER A 26 16.21 0.02 3.29
C SER A 26 15.87 -1.23 2.50
N ASN A 27 16.88 -1.87 1.89
CA ASN A 27 16.68 -3.10 1.10
C ASN A 27 16.15 -4.24 1.97
N THR A 28 16.69 -4.41 3.17
CA THR A 28 16.23 -5.44 4.12
C THR A 28 14.78 -5.20 4.54
N ILE A 29 14.39 -3.95 4.81
CA ILE A 29 12.99 -3.61 5.09
C ILE A 29 12.10 -3.94 3.88
N ASP A 30 12.53 -3.60 2.66
CA ASP A 30 11.75 -3.86 1.45
C ASP A 30 11.54 -5.37 1.23
N VAL A 31 12.54 -6.21 1.51
CA VAL A 31 12.41 -7.67 1.47
C VAL A 31 11.43 -8.18 2.53
N LEU A 32 11.47 -7.63 3.76
CA LEU A 32 10.55 -8.01 4.83
C LEU A 32 9.08 -7.74 4.46
N VAL A 33 8.80 -6.54 3.95
CA VAL A 33 7.43 -6.09 3.66
C VAL A 33 6.90 -6.65 2.34
N SER A 34 7.77 -6.96 1.37
CA SER A 34 7.36 -7.58 0.10
C SER A 34 7.07 -9.07 0.26
N GLY A 35 7.76 -9.77 1.18
CA GLY A 35 7.57 -11.21 1.40
C GLY A 35 8.34 -12.08 0.40
N VAL A 36 9.36 -11.52 -0.24
CA VAL A 36 10.28 -12.24 -1.16
C VAL A 36 11.47 -12.87 -0.42
N LEU A 37 11.38 -12.99 0.91
CA LEU A 37 12.42 -13.55 1.75
C LEU A 37 12.68 -15.02 1.36
N GLY A 38 13.93 -15.35 1.01
CA GLY A 38 14.32 -16.64 0.47
C GLY A 38 14.49 -16.71 -1.06
N ASN A 39 13.97 -15.73 -1.81
CA ASN A 39 14.19 -15.64 -3.27
C ASN A 39 15.37 -14.71 -3.61
N GLU A 40 15.42 -13.52 -2.99
CA GLU A 40 16.43 -12.49 -3.32
C GLU A 40 17.54 -12.35 -2.27
N ILE A 41 17.27 -12.75 -1.02
CA ILE A 41 18.23 -12.72 0.10
C ILE A 41 18.21 -14.09 0.77
N SER A 42 19.40 -14.68 0.98
CA SER A 42 19.52 -15.94 1.72
C SER A 42 19.25 -15.74 3.21
N SER A 43 18.75 -16.77 3.89
CA SER A 43 18.48 -16.72 5.34
C SER A 43 19.73 -16.38 6.17
N GLU A 44 20.93 -16.69 5.66
CA GLU A 44 22.21 -16.33 6.27
C GLU A 44 22.47 -14.82 6.19
N GLN A 45 22.31 -14.22 5.01
CA GLN A 45 22.46 -12.77 4.83
C GLN A 45 21.42 -12.00 5.65
N TRP A 46 20.19 -12.51 5.71
CA TRP A 46 19.12 -11.95 6.55
C TRP A 46 19.53 -11.87 8.02
N SER A 47 20.02 -12.99 8.57
CA SER A 47 20.43 -13.10 9.98
C SER A 47 21.66 -12.23 10.31
N GLN A 48 22.47 -11.88 9.30
CA GLN A 48 23.64 -11.02 9.51
C GLN A 48 23.26 -9.58 9.84
N HIS A 49 22.08 -9.10 9.46
CA HIS A 49 21.67 -7.70 9.65
C HIS A 49 21.14 -7.38 11.05
N PHE A 50 20.71 -8.37 11.81
CA PHE A 50 19.98 -8.19 13.07
C PHE A 50 20.69 -8.78 14.28
N THR A 51 20.54 -8.17 15.47
CA THR A 51 21.06 -8.74 16.73
C THR A 51 20.23 -9.93 17.21
N ASP A 52 18.91 -9.89 16.96
CA ASP A 52 17.95 -10.94 17.31
C ASP A 52 17.28 -11.52 16.05
N SER A 53 16.72 -12.73 16.13
CA SER A 53 15.99 -13.32 15.00
C SER A 53 14.76 -12.50 14.65
N VAL A 54 14.62 -12.14 13.38
CA VAL A 54 13.45 -11.41 12.85
C VAL A 54 12.72 -12.32 11.89
N GLU A 55 11.54 -12.76 12.28
CA GLU A 55 10.69 -13.60 11.44
C GLU A 55 9.94 -12.77 10.38
N PRO A 56 9.62 -13.36 9.21
CA PRO A 56 8.75 -12.74 8.23
C PRO A 56 7.36 -12.42 8.81
N PHE A 57 6.67 -11.46 8.19
CA PHE A 57 5.27 -11.19 8.49
C PHE A 57 4.38 -12.38 8.07
N THR A 58 3.46 -12.81 8.95
CA THR A 58 2.43 -13.77 8.56
C THR A 58 1.39 -13.11 7.66
N ALA A 59 0.65 -13.89 6.87
CA ALA A 59 -0.41 -13.36 6.02
C ALA A 59 -1.52 -12.67 6.84
N GLU A 60 -1.79 -13.18 8.04
CA GLU A 60 -2.78 -12.62 8.97
C GLU A 60 -2.34 -11.28 9.53
N GLU A 61 -1.10 -11.19 10.02
CA GLU A 61 -0.52 -9.95 10.55
C GLU A 61 -0.47 -8.85 9.48
N ARG A 62 -0.13 -9.22 8.24
CA ARG A 62 -0.19 -8.27 7.11
C ARG A 62 -1.60 -7.74 6.90
N ARG A 63 -2.60 -8.63 6.91
CA ARG A 63 -3.99 -8.26 6.68
C ARG A 63 -4.51 -7.34 7.77
N GLU A 64 -4.24 -7.69 9.02
CA GLU A 64 -4.62 -6.89 10.19
C GLU A 64 -4.00 -5.50 10.15
N TRP A 65 -2.70 -5.40 9.85
CA TRP A 65 -2.06 -4.10 9.74
C TRP A 65 -2.61 -3.27 8.58
N LEU A 66 -2.80 -3.90 7.41
CA LEU A 66 -3.33 -3.20 6.24
C LEU A 66 -4.77 -2.72 6.43
N SER A 67 -5.59 -3.41 7.22
CA SER A 67 -6.96 -2.97 7.52
C SER A 67 -7.01 -1.75 8.46
N THR A 68 -5.89 -1.37 9.10
CA THR A 68 -5.83 -0.12 9.88
C THR A 68 -5.61 1.13 9.02
N MET A 69 -5.27 0.95 7.74
CA MET A 69 -5.04 2.07 6.82
C MET A 69 -6.35 2.79 6.53
N SER A 70 -6.35 4.12 6.67
CA SER A 70 -7.53 4.98 6.50
C SER A 70 -7.09 6.37 6.00
N ASP A 71 -8.07 7.20 5.63
CA ASP A 71 -7.88 8.57 5.16
C ASP A 71 -6.94 8.71 3.94
N VAL A 72 -6.95 7.71 3.06
CA VAL A 72 -6.14 7.73 1.83
C VAL A 72 -6.86 8.53 0.74
N ALA A 73 -6.11 9.36 0.01
CA ALA A 73 -6.57 10.05 -1.17
C ALA A 73 -6.09 9.36 -2.45
N LEU A 74 -6.98 9.22 -3.44
CA LEU A 74 -6.73 8.64 -4.75
C LEU A 74 -7.02 9.66 -5.85
N SER A 75 -6.14 9.72 -6.85
CA SER A 75 -6.36 10.50 -8.07
C SER A 75 -6.19 9.61 -9.28
N SER A 76 -7.10 9.72 -10.24
CA SER A 76 -6.99 9.08 -11.56
C SER A 76 -6.80 10.13 -12.65
N ASP A 77 -5.92 9.86 -13.60
CA ASP A 77 -5.64 10.73 -14.75
C ASP A 77 -6.72 10.61 -15.86
N ALA A 78 -7.45 9.49 -15.85
CA ALA A 78 -8.59 9.18 -16.69
C ALA A 78 -9.83 8.80 -15.87
N PHE A 79 -10.99 8.70 -16.53
CA PHE A 79 -12.22 8.22 -15.89
C PHE A 79 -12.08 6.75 -15.46
N PHE A 80 -12.81 6.36 -14.41
CA PHE A 80 -12.94 4.95 -14.06
C PHE A 80 -13.96 4.28 -14.99
N PRO A 81 -13.64 3.12 -15.60
CA PRO A 81 -14.58 2.45 -16.50
C PRO A 81 -15.67 1.69 -15.73
N PHE A 82 -15.36 1.19 -14.53
CA PHE A 82 -16.24 0.36 -13.71
C PHE A 82 -16.01 0.60 -12.22
N LYS A 83 -17.00 0.20 -11.40
CA LYS A 83 -16.97 0.34 -9.93
C LYS A 83 -15.91 -0.52 -9.22
N ASP A 84 -15.38 -1.55 -9.88
CA ASP A 84 -14.33 -2.43 -9.32
C ASP A 84 -13.08 -1.66 -8.85
N ASN A 85 -12.79 -0.52 -9.49
CA ASN A 85 -11.74 0.39 -9.07
C ASN A 85 -12.02 0.99 -7.69
N ILE A 86 -13.29 1.31 -7.38
CA ILE A 86 -13.72 1.83 -6.09
C ILE A 86 -13.71 0.71 -5.04
N ASP A 87 -14.19 -0.49 -5.39
CA ASP A 87 -14.14 -1.67 -4.51
C ASP A 87 -12.71 -2.01 -4.10
N CYS A 88 -11.77 -1.89 -5.04
CA CYS A 88 -10.34 -2.07 -4.80
C CYS A 88 -9.77 -0.94 -3.93
N ALA A 89 -10.11 0.31 -4.22
CA ALA A 89 -9.67 1.48 -3.45
C ALA A 89 -10.11 1.39 -1.98
N ASN A 90 -11.34 0.91 -1.72
CA ASN A 90 -11.87 0.72 -0.37
C ASN A 90 -11.01 -0.21 0.49
N GLN A 91 -10.48 -1.29 -0.10
CA GLN A 91 -9.59 -2.23 0.59
C GLN A 91 -8.27 -1.58 1.05
N PHE A 92 -7.97 -0.37 0.56
CA PHE A 92 -6.79 0.41 0.89
C PHE A 92 -7.12 1.66 1.71
N GLY A 93 -8.30 1.74 2.33
CA GLY A 93 -8.64 2.85 3.23
C GLY A 93 -8.81 4.18 2.52
N VAL A 94 -9.12 4.16 1.22
CA VAL A 94 -9.39 5.38 0.45
C VAL A 94 -10.67 6.03 0.94
N LYS A 95 -10.62 7.33 1.16
CA LYS A 95 -11.78 8.17 1.56
C LYS A 95 -12.03 9.36 0.64
N TYR A 96 -11.05 9.71 -0.18
CA TYR A 96 -11.15 10.86 -1.08
C TYR A 96 -10.67 10.45 -2.47
N ILE A 97 -11.50 10.66 -3.48
CA ILE A 97 -11.23 10.28 -4.86
C ILE A 97 -11.42 11.49 -5.76
N VAL A 98 -10.47 11.74 -6.66
CA VAL A 98 -10.64 12.66 -7.78
C VAL A 98 -10.43 11.92 -9.10
N SER A 99 -11.36 12.10 -10.03
CA SER A 99 -11.22 11.61 -11.40
C SER A 99 -11.78 12.64 -12.38
N PRO A 100 -11.48 12.56 -13.69
CA PRO A 100 -12.06 13.47 -14.68
C PRO A 100 -13.59 13.30 -14.83
N GLY A 101 -14.14 12.13 -14.49
CA GLY A 101 -15.50 11.73 -14.88
C GLY A 101 -15.67 11.54 -16.39
N GLY A 102 -16.89 11.21 -16.81
CA GLY A 102 -17.26 11.02 -18.21
C GLY A 102 -17.28 9.55 -18.66
N SER A 103 -17.38 8.60 -17.72
CA SER A 103 -17.74 7.22 -18.05
C SER A 103 -19.22 7.14 -18.40
N THR A 104 -19.61 6.18 -19.23
CA THR A 104 -21.04 5.84 -19.41
C THR A 104 -21.65 5.20 -18.16
N ARG A 105 -20.81 4.84 -17.17
CA ARG A 105 -21.18 4.20 -15.91
C ARG A 105 -20.81 5.05 -14.68
N ASP A 106 -20.71 6.36 -14.84
CA ASP A 106 -20.40 7.26 -13.71
C ASP A 106 -21.41 7.08 -12.56
N ASP A 107 -22.68 6.79 -12.85
CA ASP A 107 -23.70 6.53 -11.82
C ASP A 107 -23.31 5.32 -10.94
N GLU A 108 -22.83 4.21 -11.53
CA GLU A 108 -22.37 3.03 -10.78
C GLU A 108 -21.15 3.34 -9.88
N ILE A 109 -20.32 4.30 -10.31
CA ILE A 109 -19.12 4.73 -9.58
C ILE A 109 -19.48 5.64 -8.42
N ILE A 110 -20.41 6.57 -8.63
CA ILE A 110 -20.96 7.45 -7.59
C ILE A 110 -21.64 6.62 -6.51
N GLU A 111 -22.52 5.69 -6.91
CA GLU A 111 -23.21 4.79 -5.96
C GLU A 111 -22.21 3.98 -5.13
N ALA A 112 -21.14 3.45 -5.74
CA ALA A 112 -20.11 2.72 -5.01
C ALA A 112 -19.33 3.60 -4.03
N CYS A 113 -19.06 4.86 -4.39
CA CYS A 113 -18.42 5.81 -3.49
C CYS A 113 -19.33 6.15 -2.30
N ASP A 114 -20.62 6.35 -2.55
CA ASP A 114 -21.62 6.61 -1.52
C ASP A 114 -21.78 5.40 -0.57
N GLU A 115 -21.80 4.17 -1.09
CA GLU A 115 -21.85 2.93 -0.29
C GLU A 115 -20.68 2.82 0.71
N TYR A 116 -19.50 3.28 0.32
CA TYR A 116 -18.29 3.24 1.15
C TYR A 116 -18.01 4.54 1.92
N ASP A 117 -18.94 5.51 1.87
CA ASP A 117 -18.79 6.81 2.51
C ASP A 117 -17.46 7.48 2.09
N MET A 118 -17.24 7.56 0.77
CA MET A 118 -16.10 8.20 0.13
C MET A 118 -16.53 9.50 -0.55
N VAL A 119 -15.66 10.51 -0.49
CA VAL A 119 -15.85 11.75 -1.23
C VAL A 119 -15.31 11.58 -2.65
N LEU A 120 -16.18 11.69 -3.66
CA LEU A 120 -15.81 11.69 -5.07
C LEU A 120 -15.89 13.08 -5.68
N ILE A 121 -14.84 13.48 -6.41
CA ILE A 121 -14.76 14.73 -7.16
C ILE A 121 -14.57 14.42 -8.64
N HIS A 122 -15.51 14.85 -9.47
CA HIS A 122 -15.33 14.89 -10.92
C HIS A 122 -14.72 16.22 -11.36
N SER A 123 -13.48 16.18 -11.83
CA SER A 123 -12.68 17.37 -12.17
C SER A 123 -12.93 17.88 -13.60
N GLY A 124 -13.41 17.03 -14.51
CA GLY A 124 -13.50 17.34 -15.94
C GLY A 124 -12.14 17.46 -16.66
N LEU A 125 -11.02 17.21 -15.98
CA LEU A 125 -9.66 17.40 -16.50
C LEU A 125 -8.94 16.05 -16.63
N ARG A 126 -8.62 15.64 -17.86
CA ARG A 126 -7.76 14.47 -18.13
C ARG A 126 -6.28 14.86 -18.09
N LEU A 127 -5.45 14.01 -17.49
CA LEU A 127 -4.03 14.28 -17.22
C LEU A 127 -3.09 13.27 -17.89
N PHE A 128 -3.38 12.88 -19.13
CA PHE A 128 -2.49 11.99 -19.89
C PHE A 128 -1.11 12.62 -20.09
N HIS A 129 -0.09 11.80 -19.94
CA HIS A 129 1.30 12.14 -20.21
C HIS A 129 1.95 10.99 -20.99
N HIS A 130 2.64 11.30 -22.09
CA HIS A 130 3.24 10.35 -23.03
C HIS A 130 4.76 10.45 -23.03
#